data_AF-A0A943SND8-F1
#
_entry.id   AF-A0A943SND8-F1
#
_cell.length_a   1.000
_cell.length_b   1.000
_cell.length_c   1.000
_cell.angle_alpha   90.00
_cell.angle_beta   90.00
_cell.angle_gamma   90.00
#
_symmetry.space_group_name_H-M   'P 1'
#
loop_
_entity.id
_entity.type
_entity.pdbx_description
1 polymer ?
#
loop_
_entity_poly.entity_id
_entity_poly.type
_entity_poly.pdbx_seq_one_letter_code
_entity_poly.pdbx_strand_id
1 'polypeptide(L)'
;MFENKMGKQDSRLKEEARRALAAWKAAEEFLNHASDPALVDFAIYDLEAAKKKYLYLLGLLRQDMKNAKLQEPEPELLEQQEQA
;
A
#
# COMPACT_ATOMS: atom_id res chain seq x y z
N MET A 1 -0.90 -27.41 7.75
CA MET A 1 -0.28 -26.11 7.41
C MET A 1 -1.35 -25.03 7.48
N PHE A 2 -1.34 -24.19 8.50
CA PHE A 2 -2.23 -23.03 8.57
C PHE A 2 -1.42 -21.83 8.09
N GLU A 3 -1.55 -21.49 6.79
CA GLU A 3 -1.01 -20.22 6.31
C GLU A 3 -1.70 -19.09 7.07
N ASN A 4 -0.91 -18.36 7.85
CA ASN A 4 -1.37 -17.24 8.65
C ASN A 4 -2.08 -16.21 7.75
N LYS A 5 -3.39 -16.03 7.95
CA LYS A 5 -4.24 -15.11 7.17
C LYS A 5 -3.66 -13.69 7.10
N MET A 6 -2.94 -13.24 8.13
CA MET A 6 -2.34 -11.90 8.20
C MET A 6 -1.17 -11.71 7.23
N GLY A 7 -0.28 -12.70 7.08
CA GLY A 7 0.86 -12.61 6.16
C GLY A 7 0.45 -12.62 4.68
N LYS A 8 -0.67 -13.28 4.36
CA LYS A 8 -1.24 -13.29 2.99
C LYS A 8 -1.84 -11.96 2.58
N GLN A 9 -2.48 -11.22 3.50
CA GLN A 9 -3.11 -9.93 3.18
C GLN A 9 -2.06 -8.85 2.93
N ASP A 10 -1.01 -8.77 3.75
CA ASP A 10 0.06 -7.79 3.60
C ASP A 10 0.85 -8.03 2.28
N SER A 11 1.08 -9.30 1.92
CA SER A 11 1.69 -9.67 0.64
C SER A 11 0.85 -9.23 -0.57
N ARG A 12 -0.47 -9.41 -0.50
CA ARG A 12 -1.39 -9.00 -1.57
C ARG A 12 -1.47 -7.48 -1.71
N LEU A 13 -1.55 -6.75 -0.61
CA LEU A 13 -1.61 -5.29 -0.63
C LEU A 13 -0.33 -4.67 -1.20
N LYS A 14 0.84 -5.23 -0.87
CA LYS A 14 2.13 -4.82 -1.46
C LYS A 14 2.17 -5.07 -2.97
N GLU A 15 1.67 -6.21 -3.43
CA GLU A 15 1.60 -6.52 -4.86
C GLU A 15 0.63 -5.57 -5.59
N GLU A 16 -0.52 -5.26 -5.00
CA GLU A 16 -1.46 -4.28 -5.56
C GLU A 16 -0.84 -2.88 -5.64
N ALA A 17 -0.09 -2.46 -4.63
CA ALA A 17 0.65 -1.19 -4.66
C ALA A 17 1.71 -1.16 -5.76
N ARG A 18 2.45 -2.27 -5.96
CA ARG A 18 3.43 -2.40 -7.04
C ARG A 18 2.79 -2.29 -8.42
N ARG A 19 1.63 -2.92 -8.62
CA ARG A 19 0.85 -2.83 -9.86
C ARG A 19 0.33 -1.42 -10.09
N ALA A 20 -0.17 -0.74 -9.05
CA ALA A 20 -0.62 0.64 -9.15
C ALA A 20 0.53 1.59 -9.53
N LEU A 21 1.74 1.37 -9.01
CA LEU A 21 2.93 2.13 -9.42
C LEU A 21 3.28 1.89 -10.90
N ALA A 22 3.24 0.64 -11.36
CA ALA A 22 3.49 0.32 -12.76
C ALA A 22 2.44 0.97 -13.68
N ALA A 23 1.17 0.94 -13.29
CA ALA A 23 0.09 1.61 -14.02
C ALA A 23 0.28 3.13 -14.07
N TRP A 24 0.69 3.75 -12.95
CA TRP A 24 1.01 5.18 -12.93
C TRP A 24 2.13 5.50 -13.93
N LYS A 25 3.25 4.77 -13.90
CA LYS A 25 4.34 4.99 -14.86
C LYS A 25 3.90 4.80 -16.32
N ALA A 26 3.04 3.82 -16.59
CA ALA A 26 2.50 3.60 -17.93
C ALA A 26 1.58 4.76 -18.38
N ALA A 27 0.75 5.30 -17.49
CA ALA A 27 -0.10 6.44 -17.79
C ALA A 27 0.71 7.74 -18.00
N GLU A 28 1.80 7.92 -17.25
CA GLU A 28 2.75 9.03 -17.44
C GLU A 28 3.41 8.93 -18.83
N GLU A 29 3.89 7.74 -19.20
CA GLU A 29 4.46 7.49 -20.52
C GLU A 29 3.43 7.71 -21.64
N PHE A 30 2.20 7.26 -21.44
CA PHE A 30 1.12 7.48 -22.40
C PHE A 30 0.82 8.97 -22.61
N LEU A 31 0.70 9.74 -21.53
CA LEU A 31 0.50 11.20 -21.61
C LEU A 31 1.62 11.89 -22.37
N ASN A 32 2.88 11.49 -22.15
CA ASN A 32 4.03 12.06 -22.85
C ASN A 32 3.99 11.83 -24.37
N HIS A 33 3.28 10.81 -24.84
CA HIS A 33 3.15 10.48 -26.26
C HIS A 33 1.79 10.87 -26.86
N ALA A 34 0.81 11.24 -26.04
CA ALA A 34 -0.50 11.67 -26.50
C ALA A 34 -0.40 13.03 -27.19
N SER A 35 -0.79 13.08 -28.47
CA SER A 35 -0.77 14.30 -29.29
C SER A 35 -2.17 14.74 -29.76
N ASP A 36 -3.13 13.82 -29.77
CA ASP A 36 -4.54 14.15 -30.03
C ASP A 36 -5.14 14.81 -28.78
N PRO A 37 -5.71 16.02 -28.87
CA PRO A 37 -6.32 16.72 -27.73
C PRO A 37 -7.29 15.85 -26.93
N ALA A 38 -8.14 15.04 -27.58
CA ALA A 38 -9.08 14.18 -26.88
C ALA A 38 -8.39 13.02 -26.14
N LEU A 39 -7.25 12.54 -26.67
CA LEU A 39 -6.43 11.54 -25.99
C LEU A 39 -5.58 12.14 -24.87
N VAL A 40 -5.16 13.40 -24.98
CA VAL A 40 -4.45 14.12 -23.92
C VAL A 40 -5.35 14.29 -22.69
N ASP A 41 -6.60 14.71 -22.88
CA ASP A 41 -7.56 14.83 -21.77
C ASP A 41 -7.75 13.48 -21.06
N PHE A 42 -7.96 12.41 -21.83
CA PHE A 42 -8.04 11.05 -21.28
C PHE A 42 -6.75 10.66 -20.53
N ALA A 43 -5.58 10.94 -21.10
CA ALA A 43 -4.29 10.60 -20.50
C ALA A 43 -4.06 11.32 -19.17
N ILE A 44 -4.50 12.58 -19.04
CA ILE A 44 -4.45 13.33 -17.79
C ILE A 44 -5.34 12.66 -16.73
N TYR A 45 -6.58 12.30 -17.08
CA TYR A 45 -7.49 11.64 -16.16
C TYR A 45 -6.97 10.27 -15.70
N ASP A 46 -6.43 9.47 -16.62
CA ASP A 46 -5.86 8.16 -16.30
C ASP A 46 -4.63 8.27 -15.38
N LEU A 47 -3.73 9.20 -15.70
CA LEU A 47 -2.56 9.51 -14.87
C LEU A 47 -2.96 9.87 -13.43
N GLU A 48 -3.93 10.77 -13.28
CA GLU A 48 -4.42 11.17 -11.96
C GLU A 48 -5.07 10.01 -11.20
N ALA A 49 -5.87 9.20 -11.88
CA ALA A 49 -6.54 8.04 -11.28
C ALA A 49 -5.51 7.01 -10.78
N ALA A 50 -4.52 6.68 -11.60
CA ALA A 50 -3.44 5.75 -11.26
C ALA A 50 -2.62 6.25 -10.07
N LYS A 51 -2.26 7.54 -10.05
CA LYS A 51 -1.55 8.18 -8.94
C LYS A 51 -2.36 8.15 -7.64
N LYS A 52 -3.64 8.53 -7.68
CA LYS A 52 -4.53 8.51 -6.49
C LYS A 52 -4.65 7.09 -5.93
N LYS A 53 -4.80 6.08 -6.78
CA LYS A 53 -4.85 4.66 -6.37
C LYS A 53 -3.56 4.23 -5.67
N TYR A 54 -2.39 4.53 -6.23
CA TYR A 54 -1.11 4.18 -5.62
C TYR A 54 -0.93 4.82 -4.24
N LEU A 55 -1.21 6.13 -4.13
CA LEU A 55 -1.08 6.86 -2.86
C LEU A 55 -2.02 6.32 -1.78
N TYR A 56 -3.24 5.94 -2.15
CA TYR A 56 -4.19 5.29 -1.24
C TYR A 56 -3.65 3.95 -0.72
N LEU A 57 -3.14 3.09 -1.59
CA LEU A 57 -2.56 1.79 -1.22
C LEU A 57 -1.33 1.94 -0.31
N LEU A 58 -0.48 2.94 -0.55
CA LEU A 58 0.60 3.30 0.38
C LEU A 58 0.08 3.75 1.75
N GLY A 59 -1.06 4.43 1.78
CA GLY A 59 -1.76 4.80 3.02
C GLY A 59 -2.15 3.57 3.82
N LEU A 60 -2.80 2.59 3.17
CA LEU A 60 -3.18 1.33 3.79
C LEU A 60 -1.96 0.55 4.31
N LEU A 61 -0.90 0.42 3.53
CA LEU A 61 0.34 -0.25 3.97
C LEU A 61 0.93 0.40 5.22
N ARG A 62 0.92 1.73 5.30
CA ARG A 62 1.38 2.45 6.50
C ARG A 62 0.47 2.19 7.71
N GLN A 63 -0.84 2.10 7.51
CA GLN A 63 -1.77 1.78 8.57
C GLN A 63 -1.60 0.34 9.06
N ASP A 64 -1.47 -0.62 8.15
CA ASP A 64 -1.21 -2.03 8.49
C ASP A 64 0.08 -2.18 9.29
N MET A 65 1.16 -1.50 8.89
CA MET A 65 2.42 -1.49 9.67
C MET A 65 2.25 -0.86 11.06
N LYS A 66 1.44 0.19 11.21
CA LYS A 66 1.18 0.80 12.52
C LYS A 66 0.36 -0.15 13.40
N ASN A 67 -0.66 -0.78 12.84
CA ASN A 67 -1.52 -1.72 13.56
C ASN A 67 -0.75 -2.96 14.02
N ALA A 68 0.19 -3.46 13.21
CA ALA A 68 1.08 -4.56 13.58
C ALA A 68 1.98 -4.22 14.78
N LYS A 69 2.49 -2.98 14.85
CA LYS A 69 3.33 -2.50 15.98
C LYS A 69 2.55 -2.28 17.29
N LEU A 70 1.25 -2.03 17.19
CA LEU A 70 0.37 -1.84 18.37
C LEU A 70 -0.14 -3.15 18.97
N GLN A 71 0.12 -4.30 18.31
CA GLN A 71 -0.23 -5.64 18.81
C GLN A 71 0.95 -6.35 19.50
N GLU A 72 2.07 -5.66 19.75
CA GLU A 72 3.12 -6.21 20.62
C GLU A 72 2.54 -6.37 22.03
N PRO A 73 2.55 -7.59 22.63
CA PRO A 73 2.11 -7.74 24.00
C PRO A 73 3.00 -6.87 24.89
N GLU A 74 2.38 -5.93 25.59
CA GLU A 74 3.01 -5.15 26.64
C GLU A 74 3.73 -6.14 27.57
N PRO A 75 5.02 -5.95 27.89
CA PRO A 75 5.75 -6.90 28.73
C PRO A 75 5.03 -6.99 30.08
N GLU A 76 4.29 -8.09 30.28
CA GLU A 76 3.60 -8.40 31.52
C GLU A 76 4.63 -8.49 32.65
N LEU A 77 4.75 -7.40 33.42
CA LEU A 77 4.92 -7.38 34.88
C LEU A 77 5.78 -8.51 35.49
N LEU A 78 7.01 -8.69 35.01
CA LEU A 78 7.96 -9.63 35.64
C LEU A 78 8.70 -9.06 36.85
N GLU A 79 8.35 -7.86 37.33
CA GLU A 79 9.05 -7.22 38.47
C GLU A 79 8.44 -7.49 39.85
N GLN A 80 7.35 -8.26 39.97
CA GLN A 80 6.66 -8.44 41.26
C GLN A 80 6.78 -9.84 41.88
N GLN A 81 7.59 -10.75 41.32
CA GLN A 81 7.73 -12.12 41.87
C GLN A 81 9.14 -12.47 42.38
N GLU A 82 10.10 -11.55 42.38
CA GLU A 82 11.43 -11.79 42.98
C GLU A 82 11.59 -11.19 44.39
N GLN A 83 10.51 -10.73 45.03
CA GLN A 83 10.54 -10.23 46.41
C GLN A 83 9.50 -10.93 47.28
N ALA A 84 9.74 -12.20 47.63
CA ALA A 84 9.10 -12.88 48.76
C ALA A 84 10.09 -13.85 49.42
#